data_AF-U1N4E9-F1
#
_entry.id   AF-U1N4E9-F1
#
_cell.length_a   1.000
_cell.length_b   1.000
_cell.length_c   1.000
_cell.angle_alpha   90.00
_cell.angle_beta   90.00
_cell.angle_gamma   90.00
#
_symmetry.space_group_name_H-M   'P 1'
#
loop_
_entity.id
_entity.type
_entity.pdbx_description
1 polymer ?
#
loop_
_entity_poly.entity_id
_entity_poly.type
_entity_poly.pdbx_seq_one_letter_code
_entity_poly.pdbx_strand_id
1 'polypeptide(L)'
;MINWKRTVSTLTLSALLLGTHSVADASTSIKEKQEQQKKVQEQRNNVKQNQSNTSSKIKQNKNEISKVQAEVNKMDAQLQDIINDVAAKRQEIKRTELKIEDLEADIKGYEKKMKAQEAMMKERMATMQTNGGGSINWAEFIFGSKNFSDLITRMITAGTIQRSDQELFEDYEATRQSLQEAQASLKEERTSLLKQQKALEVRQAQLEKKMKQREARIKELEDKNIKFESQIFDLQEIEATLIAQEEAIAAEIEAQRREEEEARRRAEEAARQEAARKAEEARQAEAAQAAAAARQAEEARAAAAKAEAERAAAQKQQNNNNNTQSSSSSNQTTQNSTPAPKPAAPAPKPAPAPAPKPAPTAPTTSAPAPSGAMFIQPTTGRFSQGWGPASGQFGYSFHNGVDIAGPVGTPIRASATGTVIRAGWGGAYGNHVMIAHVINGQVWTTVYAHLNSVSVSAGQRVTQGSNIGGLGNTGNSSGPHLHFEIHQGSYSYSGTSAGSTVNPRQFF
;
A
#
# COMPACT_ATOMS: atom_id res chain seq x y z
N MET A 1 -16.54 17.34 17.36
CA MET A 1 -15.95 17.04 16.03
C MET A 1 -15.10 18.21 15.61
N ILE A 2 -13.84 18.01 15.25
CA ILE A 2 -12.92 19.08 14.80
C ILE A 2 -12.84 19.05 13.27
N ASN A 3 -13.06 20.19 12.61
CA ASN A 3 -13.12 20.29 11.15
C ASN A 3 -11.72 20.24 10.51
N TRP A 4 -11.22 19.03 10.22
CA TRP A 4 -9.96 18.80 9.50
C TRP A 4 -9.97 19.30 8.04
N LYS A 5 -11.14 19.62 7.48
CA LYS A 5 -11.36 20.00 6.06
C LYS A 5 -10.73 21.34 5.59
N ARG A 6 -9.72 21.88 6.29
CA ARG A 6 -9.09 23.18 5.96
C ARG A 6 -7.56 23.25 6.03
N THR A 7 -6.85 22.16 6.35
CA THR A 7 -5.38 22.19 6.55
C THR A 7 -4.58 21.26 5.62
N VAL A 8 -5.19 20.81 4.51
CA VAL A 8 -4.44 20.37 3.34
C VAL A 8 -4.53 21.50 2.32
N SER A 9 -3.58 22.44 2.40
CA SER A 9 -3.51 23.56 1.46
C SER A 9 -3.30 23.02 0.05
N THR A 10 -4.09 23.52 -0.91
CA THR A 10 -3.96 23.18 -2.33
C THR A 10 -2.64 23.72 -2.87
N LEU A 11 -1.61 22.87 -2.86
CA LEU A 11 -0.28 23.15 -3.43
C LEU A 11 -0.32 23.07 -4.96
N THR A 12 -0.97 24.05 -5.59
CA THR A 12 -0.88 24.30 -7.03
C THR A 12 0.54 24.76 -7.36
N LEU A 13 1.34 23.86 -7.93
CA LEU A 13 2.73 24.13 -8.27
C LEU A 13 2.83 24.57 -9.74
N SER A 14 3.07 25.85 -9.99
CA SER A 14 3.27 26.37 -11.34
C SER A 14 4.61 25.92 -11.92
N ALA A 15 4.58 25.19 -13.04
CA ALA A 15 5.76 24.97 -13.87
C ALA A 15 6.07 26.22 -14.70
N LEU A 16 7.35 26.52 -14.94
CA LEU A 16 7.79 27.59 -15.83
C LEU A 16 8.93 27.10 -16.73
N LEU A 17 8.97 27.58 -17.97
CA LEU A 17 9.94 27.19 -18.98
C LEU A 17 11.31 27.84 -18.71
N LEU A 18 12.38 27.17 -19.12
CA LEU A 18 13.68 27.80 -19.36
C LEU A 18 14.12 27.52 -20.80
N GLY A 19 14.45 28.59 -21.52
CA GLY A 19 15.06 28.54 -22.85
C GLY A 19 16.60 28.63 -22.78
N THR A 20 17.25 28.48 -23.93
CA THR A 20 18.72 28.55 -24.05
C THR A 20 19.24 29.96 -23.76
N HIS A 21 19.97 30.14 -22.66
CA HIS A 21 20.43 31.45 -22.14
C HIS A 21 21.93 31.46 -21.78
N SER A 22 22.44 32.62 -21.36
CA SER A 22 23.88 32.94 -21.29
C SER A 22 24.53 32.52 -19.96
N VAL A 23 25.86 32.64 -19.88
CA VAL A 23 26.66 32.33 -18.68
C VAL A 23 26.27 33.22 -17.49
N ALA A 24 25.74 34.42 -17.72
CA ALA A 24 25.18 35.25 -16.66
C ALA A 24 23.90 34.64 -16.04
N ASP A 25 23.03 34.07 -16.89
CA ASP A 25 21.73 33.51 -16.51
C ASP A 25 21.87 32.18 -15.75
N ALA A 26 22.92 31.39 -16.05
CA ALA A 26 23.24 30.14 -15.34
C ALA A 26 23.38 30.35 -13.82
N SER A 27 24.07 31.42 -13.41
CA SER A 27 24.25 31.77 -11.99
C SER A 27 22.95 32.15 -11.26
N THR A 28 21.92 32.55 -12.01
CA THR A 28 20.56 32.79 -11.51
C THR A 28 19.79 31.46 -11.43
N SER A 29 19.86 30.65 -12.49
CA SER A 29 19.24 29.32 -12.56
C SER A 29 19.66 28.40 -11.40
N ILE A 30 20.95 28.41 -11.02
CA ILE A 30 21.45 27.62 -9.87
C ILE A 30 20.81 28.09 -8.56
N LYS A 31 20.64 29.40 -8.33
CA LYS A 31 19.99 29.94 -7.12
C LYS A 31 18.50 29.59 -7.06
N GLU A 32 17.81 29.64 -8.19
CA GLU A 32 16.41 29.23 -8.29
C GLU A 32 16.25 27.74 -7.96
N LYS A 33 17.13 26.87 -8.49
CA LYS A 33 17.14 25.44 -8.19
C LYS A 33 17.50 25.15 -6.72
N GLN A 34 18.38 25.92 -6.09
CA GLN A 34 18.65 25.82 -4.64
C GLN A 34 17.42 26.19 -3.79
N GLU A 35 16.69 27.23 -4.15
CA GLU A 35 15.45 27.62 -3.46
C GLU A 35 14.30 26.62 -3.72
N GLN A 36 14.27 25.96 -4.89
CA GLN A 36 13.39 24.81 -5.12
C GLN A 36 13.77 23.61 -4.23
N GLN A 37 15.05 23.25 -4.15
CA GLN A 37 15.55 22.16 -3.30
C GLN A 37 15.15 22.37 -1.83
N LYS A 38 15.30 23.60 -1.33
CA LYS A 38 14.88 23.98 0.02
C LYS A 38 13.37 23.79 0.25
N LYS A 39 12.52 24.17 -0.71
CA LYS A 39 11.06 23.98 -0.64
C LYS A 39 10.66 22.50 -0.62
N VAL A 40 11.31 21.66 -1.44
CA VAL A 40 11.11 20.20 -1.43
C VAL A 40 11.51 19.61 -0.05
N GLN A 41 12.59 20.11 0.55
CA GLN A 41 13.05 19.66 1.86
C GLN A 41 12.14 20.13 3.02
N GLU A 42 11.57 21.34 2.93
CA GLU A 42 10.49 21.80 3.83
C GLU A 42 9.23 20.93 3.70
N GLN A 43 8.81 20.58 2.47
CA GLN A 43 7.71 19.62 2.24
C GLN A 43 8.03 18.26 2.85
N ARG A 44 9.25 17.73 2.65
CA ARG A 44 9.70 16.44 3.20
C ARG A 44 9.67 16.42 4.73
N ASN A 45 10.07 17.51 5.39
CA ASN A 45 10.00 17.62 6.85
C ASN A 45 8.54 17.64 7.36
N ASN A 46 7.62 18.31 6.65
CA ASN A 46 6.20 18.27 6.95
C ASN A 46 5.59 16.86 6.77
N VAL A 47 6.02 16.13 5.74
CA VAL A 47 5.61 14.73 5.52
C VAL A 47 6.08 13.82 6.66
N LYS A 48 7.35 13.92 7.10
CA LYS A 48 7.87 13.19 8.28
C LYS A 48 7.09 13.47 9.56
N GLN A 49 6.75 14.74 9.80
CA GLN A 49 5.92 15.11 10.97
C GLN A 49 4.52 14.48 10.88
N ASN A 50 3.92 14.42 9.69
CA ASN A 50 2.65 13.74 9.46
C ASN A 50 2.74 12.21 9.60
N GLN A 51 3.83 11.56 9.13
CA GLN A 51 4.08 10.14 9.38
C GLN A 51 4.17 9.85 10.89
N SER A 52 4.89 10.67 11.66
CA SER A 52 5.02 10.54 13.12
C SER A 52 3.66 10.69 13.84
N ASN A 53 2.86 11.69 13.43
CA ASN A 53 1.50 11.89 13.93
C ASN A 53 0.57 10.71 13.61
N THR A 54 0.65 10.14 12.41
CA THR A 54 -0.19 8.99 12.01
C THR A 54 0.29 7.69 12.64
N SER A 55 1.60 7.48 12.80
CA SER A 55 2.17 6.35 13.56
C SER A 55 1.71 6.36 15.02
N SER A 56 1.66 7.55 15.63
CA SER A 56 1.10 7.74 16.98
C SER A 56 -0.39 7.36 17.05
N LYS A 57 -1.18 7.68 16.00
CA LYS A 57 -2.60 7.26 15.89
C LYS A 57 -2.75 5.76 15.66
N ILE A 58 -1.89 5.11 14.86
CA ILE A 58 -1.88 3.64 14.72
C ILE A 58 -1.57 2.99 16.07
N LYS A 59 -0.60 3.51 16.84
CA LYS A 59 -0.31 3.01 18.19
C LYS A 59 -1.52 3.19 19.15
N GLN A 60 -2.26 4.28 19.03
CA GLN A 60 -3.53 4.48 19.75
C GLN A 60 -4.61 3.48 19.31
N ASN A 61 -4.89 3.35 18.00
CA ASN A 61 -5.82 2.36 17.46
C ASN A 61 -5.47 0.93 17.87
N LYS A 62 -4.19 0.54 17.85
CA LYS A 62 -3.73 -0.80 18.25
C LYS A 62 -3.98 -1.06 19.74
N ASN A 63 -3.91 -0.02 20.57
CA ASN A 63 -4.31 -0.07 21.98
C ASN A 63 -5.84 -0.05 22.18
N GLU A 64 -6.62 0.51 21.25
CA GLU A 64 -8.09 0.37 21.24
C GLU A 64 -8.51 -1.03 20.76
N ILE A 65 -7.82 -1.61 19.78
CA ILE A 65 -8.00 -2.99 19.31
C ILE A 65 -7.70 -3.98 20.44
N SER A 66 -6.61 -3.80 21.20
CA SER A 66 -6.34 -4.70 22.34
C SER A 66 -7.34 -4.55 23.50
N LYS A 67 -7.87 -3.35 23.74
CA LYS A 67 -8.99 -3.13 24.68
C LYS A 67 -10.27 -3.77 24.19
N VAL A 68 -10.66 -3.57 22.93
CA VAL A 68 -11.83 -4.21 22.34
C VAL A 68 -11.65 -5.71 22.28
N GLN A 69 -10.45 -6.25 22.06
CA GLN A 69 -10.19 -7.69 22.17
C GLN A 69 -10.40 -8.20 23.60
N ALA A 70 -10.03 -7.43 24.63
CA ALA A 70 -10.33 -7.78 26.02
C ALA A 70 -11.85 -7.68 26.33
N GLU A 71 -12.56 -6.69 25.78
CA GLU A 71 -14.02 -6.61 25.85
C GLU A 71 -14.70 -7.76 25.11
N VAL A 72 -14.19 -8.15 23.95
CA VAL A 72 -14.61 -9.31 23.13
C VAL A 72 -14.41 -10.59 23.92
N ASN A 73 -13.22 -10.83 24.49
CA ASN A 73 -12.96 -12.01 25.31
C ASN A 73 -13.90 -12.07 26.54
N LYS A 74 -14.21 -10.91 27.14
CA LYS A 74 -15.20 -10.80 28.22
C LYS A 74 -16.64 -11.05 27.73
N MET A 75 -16.99 -10.58 26.53
CA MET A 75 -18.27 -10.92 25.91
C MET A 75 -18.33 -12.41 25.58
N ASP A 76 -17.26 -13.04 25.08
CA ASP A 76 -17.22 -14.47 24.76
C ASP A 76 -17.38 -15.34 26.02
N ALA A 77 -16.79 -14.93 27.15
CA ALA A 77 -17.09 -15.53 28.45
C ALA A 77 -18.56 -15.35 28.89
N GLN A 78 -19.14 -14.17 28.68
CA GLN A 78 -20.58 -13.93 28.93
C GLN A 78 -21.49 -14.70 27.96
N LEU A 79 -21.08 -14.90 26.71
CA LEU A 79 -21.81 -15.69 25.71
C LEU A 79 -21.76 -17.18 26.08
N GLN A 80 -20.62 -17.68 26.58
CA GLN A 80 -20.52 -19.05 27.09
C GLN A 80 -21.38 -19.28 28.35
N ASP A 81 -21.42 -18.31 29.27
CA ASP A 81 -22.35 -18.30 30.41
C ASP A 81 -23.82 -18.36 29.94
N ILE A 82 -24.21 -17.51 28.99
CA ILE A 82 -25.55 -17.52 28.36
C ILE A 82 -25.83 -18.87 27.66
N ILE A 83 -24.86 -19.47 26.98
CA ILE A 83 -25.01 -20.77 26.30
C ILE A 83 -25.21 -21.90 27.31
N ASN A 84 -24.48 -21.88 28.44
CA ASN A 84 -24.62 -22.84 29.52
C ASN A 84 -25.99 -22.72 30.19
N ASP A 85 -26.45 -21.48 30.47
CA ASP A 85 -27.81 -21.16 30.94
C ASP A 85 -28.87 -21.73 29.99
N VAL A 86 -28.74 -21.47 28.69
CA VAL A 86 -29.65 -21.93 27.63
C VAL A 86 -29.69 -23.46 27.58
N ALA A 87 -28.56 -24.12 27.71
CA ALA A 87 -28.50 -25.59 27.77
C ALA A 87 -29.15 -26.13 29.04
N ALA A 88 -28.87 -25.54 30.21
CA ALA A 88 -29.47 -25.93 31.49
C ALA A 88 -31.00 -25.75 31.48
N LYS A 89 -31.50 -24.59 31.00
CA LYS A 89 -32.94 -24.34 30.89
C LYS A 89 -33.64 -25.22 29.86
N ARG A 90 -32.98 -25.65 28.78
CA ARG A 90 -33.51 -26.69 27.89
C ARG A 90 -33.64 -28.06 28.56
N GLN A 91 -32.72 -28.42 29.45
CA GLN A 91 -32.82 -29.65 30.25
C GLN A 91 -33.90 -29.56 31.34
N GLU A 92 -34.11 -28.38 31.93
CA GLU A 92 -35.20 -28.10 32.87
C GLU A 92 -36.57 -28.21 32.19
N ILE A 93 -36.74 -27.53 31.04
CA ILE A 93 -37.91 -27.61 30.17
C ILE A 93 -38.23 -29.08 29.85
N LYS A 94 -37.24 -29.85 29.37
CA LYS A 94 -37.45 -31.26 29.02
C LYS A 94 -37.90 -32.13 30.22
N ARG A 95 -37.46 -31.83 31.45
CA ARG A 95 -37.93 -32.54 32.66
C ARG A 95 -39.37 -32.18 33.02
N THR A 96 -39.76 -30.91 32.87
CA THR A 96 -41.17 -30.50 33.05
C THR A 96 -42.05 -31.08 31.94
N GLU A 97 -41.58 -31.17 30.69
CA GLU A 97 -42.28 -31.83 29.58
C GLU A 97 -42.52 -33.33 29.87
N LEU A 98 -41.52 -34.06 30.36
CA LEU A 98 -41.68 -35.47 30.76
C LEU A 98 -42.66 -35.65 31.94
N LYS A 99 -42.59 -34.80 32.97
CA LYS A 99 -43.58 -34.81 34.07
C LYS A 99 -45.01 -34.57 33.57
N ILE A 100 -45.19 -33.74 32.54
CA ILE A 100 -46.49 -33.45 31.94
C ILE A 100 -47.00 -34.70 31.19
N GLU A 101 -46.13 -35.41 30.49
CA GLU A 101 -46.44 -36.71 29.86
C GLU A 101 -46.85 -37.77 30.89
N ASP A 102 -46.08 -37.91 31.98
CA ASP A 102 -46.39 -38.82 33.10
C ASP A 102 -47.75 -38.48 33.75
N LEU A 103 -48.00 -37.20 34.08
CA LEU A 103 -49.25 -36.75 34.69
C LEU A 103 -50.46 -36.96 33.77
N GLU A 104 -50.30 -36.78 32.45
CA GLU A 104 -51.37 -37.04 31.47
C GLU A 104 -51.66 -38.55 31.33
N ALA A 105 -50.65 -39.41 31.51
CA ALA A 105 -50.84 -40.87 31.58
C ALA A 105 -51.57 -41.29 32.89
N ASP A 106 -51.19 -40.73 34.03
CA ASP A 106 -51.82 -40.98 35.33
C ASP A 106 -53.29 -40.53 35.36
N ILE A 107 -53.59 -39.32 34.90
CA ILE A 107 -54.96 -38.79 34.77
C ILE A 107 -55.86 -39.76 33.97
N LYS A 108 -55.36 -40.21 32.82
CA LYS A 108 -56.04 -41.20 31.96
C LYS A 108 -56.19 -42.58 32.64
N GLY A 109 -55.26 -42.93 33.52
CA GLY A 109 -55.35 -44.11 34.40
C GLY A 109 -56.46 -43.99 35.43
N TYR A 110 -56.52 -42.87 36.16
CA TYR A 110 -57.56 -42.58 37.16
C TYR A 110 -58.95 -42.46 36.52
N GLU A 111 -59.10 -41.75 35.40
CA GLU A 111 -60.36 -41.68 34.63
C GLU A 111 -60.86 -43.08 34.23
N LYS A 112 -59.96 -43.97 33.81
CA LYS A 112 -60.30 -45.37 33.48
C LYS A 112 -60.70 -46.17 34.73
N LYS A 113 -60.03 -45.98 35.87
CA LYS A 113 -60.37 -46.64 37.14
C LYS A 113 -61.72 -46.16 37.67
N MET A 114 -61.96 -44.85 37.71
CA MET A 114 -63.24 -44.26 38.11
C MET A 114 -64.39 -44.78 37.24
N LYS A 115 -64.23 -44.80 35.91
CA LYS A 115 -65.25 -45.35 35.00
C LYS A 115 -65.56 -46.84 35.23
N ALA A 116 -64.58 -47.62 35.67
CA ALA A 116 -64.81 -49.02 36.05
C ALA A 116 -65.53 -49.13 37.41
N GLN A 117 -65.17 -48.30 38.39
CA GLN A 117 -65.84 -48.21 39.68
C GLN A 117 -67.29 -47.73 39.53
N GLU A 118 -67.56 -46.71 38.71
CA GLU A 118 -68.90 -46.26 38.32
C GLU A 118 -69.74 -47.38 37.70
N ALA A 119 -69.15 -48.19 36.81
CA ALA A 119 -69.83 -49.33 36.20
C ALA A 119 -70.22 -50.38 37.26
N MET A 120 -69.30 -50.74 38.16
CA MET A 120 -69.58 -51.68 39.26
C MET A 120 -70.62 -51.13 40.24
N MET A 121 -70.52 -49.86 40.64
CA MET A 121 -71.53 -49.20 41.49
C MET A 121 -72.90 -49.16 40.82
N LYS A 122 -72.97 -48.87 39.52
CA LYS A 122 -74.21 -48.86 38.74
C LYS A 122 -74.84 -50.26 38.63
N GLU A 123 -74.03 -51.30 38.44
CA GLU A 123 -74.50 -52.70 38.39
C GLU A 123 -75.02 -53.18 39.76
N ARG A 124 -74.32 -52.85 40.86
CA ARG A 124 -74.80 -53.10 42.22
C ARG A 124 -76.10 -52.34 42.50
N MET A 125 -76.18 -51.05 42.18
CA MET A 125 -77.41 -50.26 42.35
C MET A 125 -78.57 -50.79 41.50
N ALA A 126 -78.32 -51.27 40.28
CA ALA A 126 -79.35 -51.88 39.44
C ALA A 126 -79.88 -53.18 40.05
N THR A 127 -79.01 -54.07 40.54
CA THR A 127 -79.43 -55.32 41.20
C THR A 127 -80.12 -55.07 42.54
N MET A 128 -79.75 -54.02 43.28
CA MET A 128 -80.49 -53.55 44.46
C MET A 128 -81.90 -53.04 44.11
N GLN A 129 -82.07 -52.37 42.97
CA GLN A 129 -83.39 -51.89 42.53
C GLN A 129 -84.29 -53.02 42.04
N THR A 130 -83.80 -53.92 41.17
CA THR A 130 -84.60 -55.01 40.59
C THR A 130 -85.07 -56.04 41.60
N ASN A 131 -84.33 -56.24 42.70
CA ASN A 131 -84.62 -57.26 43.70
C ASN A 131 -85.48 -56.80 44.89
N GLY A 132 -85.96 -55.54 44.91
CA GLY A 132 -86.77 -55.08 46.04
C GLY A 132 -87.17 -53.61 46.13
N GLY A 133 -86.81 -52.75 45.16
CA GLY A 133 -87.41 -51.41 45.08
C GLY A 133 -86.98 -50.37 46.13
N GLY A 134 -85.80 -50.51 46.75
CA GLY A 134 -85.19 -49.43 47.55
C GLY A 134 -84.66 -49.88 48.90
N SER A 135 -83.33 -49.79 49.07
CA SER A 135 -82.53 -50.38 50.17
C SER A 135 -82.65 -51.91 50.28
N ILE A 136 -81.52 -52.61 50.35
CA ILE A 136 -81.56 -54.03 50.75
C ILE A 136 -82.02 -54.05 52.21
N ASN A 137 -83.19 -54.62 52.47
CA ASN A 137 -83.68 -54.82 53.83
C ASN A 137 -82.87 -55.95 54.49
N TRP A 138 -81.64 -55.65 54.90
CA TRP A 138 -80.70 -56.64 55.42
C TRP A 138 -81.25 -57.40 56.64
N ALA A 139 -82.12 -56.78 57.43
CA ALA A 139 -82.86 -57.46 58.48
C ALA A 139 -83.74 -58.60 57.93
N GLU A 140 -84.54 -58.34 56.90
CA GLU A 140 -85.38 -59.35 56.24
C GLU A 140 -84.55 -60.41 55.50
N PHE A 141 -83.46 -60.02 54.84
CA PHE A 141 -82.53 -60.97 54.22
C PHE A 141 -81.91 -61.94 55.24
N ILE A 142 -81.50 -61.45 56.42
CA ILE A 142 -80.86 -62.26 57.47
C ILE A 142 -81.91 -63.07 58.24
N PHE A 143 -82.98 -62.44 58.74
CA PHE A 143 -84.02 -63.11 59.53
C PHE A 143 -84.96 -64.02 58.70
N GLY A 144 -85.02 -63.85 57.38
CA GLY A 144 -85.67 -64.79 56.44
C GLY A 144 -84.92 -66.12 56.23
N SER A 145 -84.02 -66.48 57.15
CA SER A 145 -83.28 -67.74 57.16
C SER A 145 -84.17 -68.95 57.49
N LYS A 146 -83.95 -70.08 56.82
CA LYS A 146 -84.71 -71.32 57.05
C LYS A 146 -84.15 -72.20 58.18
N ASN A 147 -82.90 -71.99 58.58
CA ASN A 147 -82.24 -72.68 59.70
C ASN A 147 -80.99 -71.90 60.14
N PHE A 148 -80.33 -72.33 61.23
CA PHE A 148 -79.16 -71.65 61.79
C PHE A 148 -77.95 -71.60 60.85
N SER A 149 -77.74 -72.61 59.99
CA SER A 149 -76.65 -72.56 59.01
C SER A 149 -76.92 -71.51 57.93
N ASP A 150 -78.15 -71.44 57.43
CA ASP A 150 -78.61 -70.42 56.47
C ASP A 150 -78.49 -69.00 57.07
N LEU A 151 -78.84 -68.83 58.36
CA LEU A 151 -78.68 -67.57 59.11
C LEU A 151 -77.22 -67.10 59.16
N ILE A 152 -76.29 -67.98 59.55
CA ILE A 152 -74.86 -67.66 59.63
C ILE A 152 -74.28 -67.36 58.25
N THR A 153 -74.63 -68.14 57.22
CA THR A 153 -74.21 -67.86 55.83
C THR A 153 -74.69 -66.48 55.39
N ARG A 154 -75.98 -66.14 55.57
CA ARG A 154 -76.53 -64.83 55.21
C ARG A 154 -75.89 -63.67 55.96
N MET A 155 -75.61 -63.84 57.26
CA MET A 155 -74.94 -62.82 58.07
C MET A 155 -73.51 -62.55 57.59
N ILE A 156 -72.77 -63.60 57.23
CA ILE A 156 -71.43 -63.47 56.63
C ILE A 156 -71.51 -62.82 55.25
N THR A 157 -72.43 -63.26 54.38
CA THR A 157 -72.64 -62.69 53.05
C THR A 157 -72.99 -61.20 53.12
N ALA A 158 -73.90 -60.80 54.02
CA ALA A 158 -74.26 -59.40 54.23
C ALA A 158 -73.06 -58.55 54.67
N GLY A 159 -72.29 -59.02 55.67
CA GLY A 159 -71.09 -58.33 56.15
C GLY A 159 -69.97 -58.22 55.09
N THR A 160 -69.83 -59.22 54.22
CA THR A 160 -68.88 -59.18 53.08
C THR A 160 -69.34 -58.23 51.99
N ILE A 161 -70.64 -58.21 51.64
CA ILE A 161 -71.18 -57.27 50.65
C ILE A 161 -71.05 -55.83 51.16
N GLN A 162 -71.50 -55.54 52.39
CA GLN A 162 -71.39 -54.21 52.99
C GLN A 162 -69.95 -53.72 53.05
N ARG A 163 -68.99 -54.58 53.42
CA ARG A 163 -67.56 -54.22 53.39
C ARG A 163 -67.09 -53.94 51.97
N SER A 164 -67.44 -54.78 51.00
CA SER A 164 -67.04 -54.56 49.60
C SER A 164 -67.69 -53.33 48.96
N ASP A 165 -68.89 -52.94 49.38
CA ASP A 165 -69.53 -51.67 48.99
C ASP A 165 -68.79 -50.48 49.60
N GLN A 166 -68.47 -50.53 50.89
CA GLN A 166 -67.68 -49.49 51.58
C GLN A 166 -66.29 -49.33 50.95
N GLU A 167 -65.55 -50.43 50.75
CA GLU A 167 -64.25 -50.45 50.07
C GLU A 167 -64.35 -49.84 48.66
N LEU A 168 -65.41 -50.14 47.89
CA LEU A 168 -65.62 -49.59 46.55
C LEU A 168 -65.85 -48.06 46.56
N PHE A 169 -66.55 -47.53 47.57
CA PHE A 169 -66.73 -46.07 47.73
C PHE A 169 -65.45 -45.38 48.21
N GLU A 170 -64.74 -45.95 49.20
CA GLU A 170 -63.47 -45.42 49.70
C GLU A 170 -62.40 -45.40 48.59
N ASP A 171 -62.29 -46.49 47.82
CA ASP A 171 -61.36 -46.61 46.70
C ASP A 171 -61.75 -45.72 45.51
N TYR A 172 -63.04 -45.35 45.35
CA TYR A 172 -63.50 -44.38 44.36
C TYR A 172 -63.17 -42.94 44.76
N GLU A 173 -63.47 -42.52 45.99
CA GLU A 173 -63.13 -41.17 46.46
C GLU A 173 -61.60 -40.95 46.55
N ALA A 174 -60.83 -41.97 46.93
CA ALA A 174 -59.37 -41.93 46.85
C ALA A 174 -58.87 -41.72 45.41
N THR A 175 -59.42 -42.47 44.44
CA THR A 175 -59.07 -42.33 43.01
C THR A 175 -59.46 -40.95 42.47
N ARG A 176 -60.62 -40.43 42.89
CA ARG A 176 -61.11 -39.08 42.57
C ARG A 176 -60.22 -37.99 43.15
N GLN A 177 -59.70 -38.16 44.37
CA GLN A 177 -58.73 -37.24 44.96
C GLN A 177 -57.41 -37.23 44.17
N SER A 178 -56.84 -38.40 43.87
CA SER A 178 -55.61 -38.49 43.07
C SER A 178 -55.77 -37.90 41.66
N LEU A 179 -56.95 -38.04 41.04
CA LEU A 179 -57.28 -37.37 39.78
C LEU A 179 -57.27 -35.84 39.92
N GLN A 180 -57.87 -35.28 40.98
CA GLN A 180 -57.89 -33.84 41.23
C GLN A 180 -56.48 -33.28 41.53
N GLU A 181 -55.68 -34.00 42.31
CA GLU A 181 -54.29 -33.65 42.62
C GLU A 181 -53.40 -33.66 41.36
N ALA A 182 -53.52 -34.70 40.52
CA ALA A 182 -52.81 -34.80 39.26
C ALA A 182 -53.23 -33.69 38.26
N GLN A 183 -54.52 -33.39 38.16
CA GLN A 183 -55.03 -32.28 37.33
C GLN A 183 -54.54 -30.90 37.82
N ALA A 184 -54.43 -30.70 39.13
CA ALA A 184 -53.86 -29.48 39.72
C ALA A 184 -52.36 -29.35 39.39
N SER A 185 -51.60 -30.44 39.58
CA SER A 185 -50.16 -30.49 39.30
C SER A 185 -49.86 -30.28 37.82
N LEU A 186 -50.65 -30.88 36.92
CA LEU A 186 -50.54 -30.70 35.47
C LEU A 186 -50.73 -29.22 35.06
N LYS A 187 -51.70 -28.53 35.69
CA LYS A 187 -51.94 -27.10 35.46
C LYS A 187 -50.77 -26.24 35.96
N GLU A 188 -50.14 -26.60 37.08
CA GLU A 188 -48.97 -25.89 37.61
C GLU A 188 -47.72 -26.11 36.73
N GLU A 189 -47.38 -27.35 36.37
CA GLU A 189 -46.23 -27.65 35.52
C GLU A 189 -46.38 -27.06 34.11
N ARG A 190 -47.57 -27.10 33.49
CA ARG A 190 -47.84 -26.38 32.23
C ARG A 190 -47.67 -24.86 32.39
N THR A 191 -48.00 -24.29 33.55
CA THR A 191 -47.76 -22.86 33.86
C THR A 191 -46.27 -22.57 34.09
N SER A 192 -45.52 -23.51 34.65
CA SER A 192 -44.06 -23.46 34.82
C SER A 192 -43.36 -23.48 33.45
N LEU A 193 -43.73 -24.43 32.58
CA LEU A 193 -43.20 -24.59 31.22
C LEU A 193 -43.30 -23.30 30.40
N LEU A 194 -44.47 -22.66 30.39
CA LEU A 194 -44.70 -21.39 29.67
C LEU A 194 -43.85 -20.22 30.22
N LYS A 195 -43.51 -20.22 31.52
CA LYS A 195 -42.58 -19.24 32.11
C LYS A 195 -41.14 -19.54 31.69
N GLN A 196 -40.72 -20.80 31.73
CA GLN A 196 -39.38 -21.25 31.33
C GLN A 196 -39.10 -20.95 29.84
N GLN A 197 -40.05 -21.26 28.95
CA GLN A 197 -39.95 -21.00 27.51
C GLN A 197 -39.79 -19.50 27.20
N LYS A 198 -40.58 -18.62 27.84
CA LYS A 198 -40.45 -17.16 27.69
C LYS A 198 -39.11 -16.62 28.23
N ALA A 199 -38.64 -17.15 29.35
CA ALA A 199 -37.32 -16.78 29.89
C ALA A 199 -36.18 -17.19 28.95
N LEU A 200 -36.29 -18.36 28.32
CA LEU A 200 -35.34 -18.86 27.32
C LEU A 200 -35.32 -17.96 26.06
N GLU A 201 -36.49 -17.59 25.53
CA GLU A 201 -36.61 -16.69 24.36
C GLU A 201 -35.91 -15.35 24.60
N VAL A 202 -36.18 -14.70 25.75
CA VAL A 202 -35.52 -13.44 26.15
C VAL A 202 -34.01 -13.60 26.25
N ARG A 203 -33.52 -14.73 26.79
CA ARG A 203 -32.09 -15.03 26.94
C ARG A 203 -31.41 -15.27 25.57
N GLN A 204 -32.11 -15.87 24.61
CA GLN A 204 -31.64 -15.99 23.21
C GLN A 204 -31.59 -14.64 22.49
N ALA A 205 -32.58 -13.76 22.65
CA ALA A 205 -32.55 -12.41 22.08
C ALA A 205 -31.41 -11.54 22.65
N GLN A 206 -31.05 -11.73 23.93
CA GLN A 206 -29.87 -11.10 24.53
C GLN A 206 -28.56 -11.59 23.90
N LEU A 207 -28.44 -12.90 23.64
CA LEU A 207 -27.28 -13.52 22.98
C LEU A 207 -27.04 -12.90 21.59
N GLU A 208 -28.06 -12.86 20.75
CA GLU A 208 -27.98 -12.33 19.38
C GLU A 208 -27.59 -10.83 19.37
N LYS A 209 -28.19 -10.03 20.25
CA LYS A 209 -27.86 -8.61 20.41
C LYS A 209 -26.40 -8.40 20.81
N LYS A 210 -25.85 -9.27 21.68
CA LYS A 210 -24.43 -9.23 22.06
C LYS A 210 -23.50 -9.61 20.91
N MET A 211 -23.83 -10.65 20.14
CA MET A 211 -23.07 -11.04 18.95
C MET A 211 -22.97 -9.89 17.93
N LYS A 212 -24.09 -9.23 17.62
CA LYS A 212 -24.11 -8.09 16.68
C LYS A 212 -23.31 -6.88 17.18
N GLN A 213 -23.31 -6.62 18.49
CA GLN A 213 -22.48 -5.55 19.09
C GLN A 213 -20.98 -5.86 19.02
N ARG A 214 -20.60 -7.12 19.28
CA ARG A 214 -19.22 -7.63 19.19
C ARG A 214 -18.67 -7.47 17.76
N GLU A 215 -19.40 -7.96 16.77
CA GLU A 215 -19.02 -7.93 15.35
C GLU A 215 -18.85 -6.50 14.82
N ALA A 216 -19.84 -5.62 15.04
CA ALA A 216 -19.80 -4.24 14.57
C ALA A 216 -18.59 -3.45 15.14
N ARG A 217 -18.20 -3.72 16.40
CA ARG A 217 -17.11 -3.00 17.06
C ARG A 217 -15.72 -3.47 16.62
N ILE A 218 -15.58 -4.74 16.24
CA ILE A 218 -14.35 -5.26 15.61
C ILE A 218 -14.15 -4.57 14.26
N LYS A 219 -15.17 -4.63 13.39
CA LYS A 219 -15.12 -4.03 12.05
C LYS A 219 -14.81 -2.53 12.07
N GLU A 220 -15.42 -1.76 12.97
CA GLU A 220 -15.19 -0.32 13.12
C GLU A 220 -13.71 0.03 13.41
N LEU A 221 -12.95 -0.88 14.03
CA LEU A 221 -11.53 -0.70 14.30
C LEU A 221 -10.63 -1.23 13.17
N GLU A 222 -11.02 -2.32 12.51
CA GLU A 222 -10.35 -2.83 11.31
C GLU A 222 -10.39 -1.79 10.18
N ASP A 223 -11.57 -1.24 9.87
CA ASP A 223 -11.77 -0.18 8.86
C ASP A 223 -10.89 1.05 9.16
N LYS A 224 -10.71 1.43 10.44
CA LYS A 224 -9.82 2.53 10.85
C LYS A 224 -8.34 2.16 10.75
N ASN A 225 -7.97 0.93 11.05
CA ASN A 225 -6.57 0.49 10.98
C ASN A 225 -6.10 0.45 9.52
N ILE A 226 -6.87 -0.20 8.63
CA ILE A 226 -6.65 -0.21 7.18
C ILE A 226 -6.51 1.23 6.64
N LYS A 227 -7.38 2.14 7.08
CA LYS A 227 -7.33 3.55 6.67
C LYS A 227 -6.06 4.27 7.12
N PHE A 228 -5.58 4.05 8.35
CA PHE A 228 -4.35 4.69 8.82
C PHE A 228 -3.08 4.02 8.26
N GLU A 229 -3.11 2.71 8.00
CA GLU A 229 -2.02 2.01 7.30
C GLU A 229 -1.89 2.50 5.86
N SER A 230 -3.00 2.70 5.14
CA SER A 230 -2.98 3.39 3.84
C SER A 230 -2.40 4.82 3.97
N GLN A 231 -2.85 5.61 4.96
CA GLN A 231 -2.30 6.96 5.14
C GLN A 231 -0.79 7.01 5.45
N ILE A 232 -0.22 6.02 6.15
CA ILE A 232 1.25 5.93 6.27
C ILE A 232 1.87 5.50 4.94
N PHE A 233 1.28 4.53 4.26
CA PHE A 233 1.75 4.06 2.97
C PHE A 233 1.83 5.20 1.93
N ASP A 234 0.80 6.03 1.84
CA ASP A 234 0.73 7.22 0.97
C ASP A 234 1.80 8.26 1.36
N LEU A 235 1.97 8.52 2.66
CA LEU A 235 2.98 9.47 3.18
C LEU A 235 4.42 8.97 3.00
N GLN A 236 4.66 7.66 2.94
CA GLN A 236 5.96 7.09 2.58
C GLN A 236 6.25 7.25 1.09
N GLU A 237 5.22 7.19 0.24
CA GLU A 237 5.33 7.39 -1.21
C GLU A 237 5.72 8.84 -1.55
N ILE A 238 5.04 9.77 -0.90
CA ILE A 238 5.30 11.20 -1.06
C ILE A 238 6.72 11.51 -0.55
N GLU A 239 7.18 10.93 0.58
CA GLU A 239 8.58 11.10 0.98
C GLU A 239 9.57 10.49 -0.04
N ALA A 240 9.35 9.27 -0.51
CA ALA A 240 10.24 8.63 -1.48
C ALA A 240 10.34 9.44 -2.78
N THR A 241 9.24 10.05 -3.23
CA THR A 241 9.24 10.87 -4.45
C THR A 241 9.83 12.26 -4.22
N LEU A 242 9.65 12.86 -3.04
CA LEU A 242 10.37 14.08 -2.65
C LEU A 242 11.88 13.84 -2.54
N ILE A 243 12.34 12.66 -2.10
CA ILE A 243 13.76 12.27 -2.12
C ILE A 243 14.28 12.20 -3.56
N ALA A 244 13.56 11.50 -4.45
CA ALA A 244 13.93 11.43 -5.87
C ALA A 244 13.97 12.83 -6.53
N GLN A 245 13.14 13.77 -6.07
CA GLN A 245 13.16 15.17 -6.50
C GLN A 245 14.33 15.96 -5.89
N GLU A 246 14.68 15.77 -4.61
CA GLU A 246 15.90 16.33 -3.99
C GLU A 246 17.16 15.86 -4.74
N GLU A 247 17.23 14.57 -5.11
CA GLU A 247 18.32 13.97 -5.89
C GLU A 247 18.38 14.47 -7.34
N ALA A 248 17.24 14.57 -8.02
CA ALA A 248 17.18 15.11 -9.39
C ALA A 248 17.63 16.57 -9.45
N ILE A 249 17.15 17.43 -8.53
CA ILE A 249 17.57 18.83 -8.46
C ILE A 249 19.06 18.94 -8.10
N ALA A 250 19.59 18.08 -7.23
CA ALA A 250 21.02 18.06 -6.90
C ALA A 250 21.89 17.66 -8.12
N ALA A 251 21.49 16.63 -8.86
CA ALA A 251 22.20 16.19 -10.07
C ALA A 251 22.17 17.25 -11.18
N GLU A 252 21.05 17.96 -11.33
CA GLU A 252 20.84 19.07 -12.27
C GLU A 252 21.72 20.29 -11.93
N ILE A 253 21.82 20.66 -10.64
CA ILE A 253 22.74 21.73 -10.18
C ILE A 253 24.21 21.34 -10.41
N GLU A 254 24.56 20.08 -10.14
CA GLU A 254 25.91 19.55 -10.34
C GLU A 254 26.29 19.49 -11.83
N ALA A 255 25.34 19.18 -12.73
CA ALA A 255 25.53 19.25 -14.18
C ALA A 255 25.83 20.68 -14.64
N GLN A 256 25.00 21.66 -14.24
CA GLN A 256 25.23 23.07 -14.58
C GLN A 256 26.59 23.59 -14.07
N ARG A 257 27.01 23.21 -12.86
CA ARG A 257 28.33 23.59 -12.32
C ARG A 257 29.50 23.04 -13.13
N ARG A 258 29.37 21.82 -13.67
CA ARG A 258 30.38 21.23 -14.56
C ARG A 258 30.42 21.92 -15.92
N GLU A 259 29.27 22.31 -16.46
CA GLU A 259 29.20 23.14 -17.67
C GLU A 259 29.81 24.53 -17.46
N GLU A 260 29.54 25.20 -16.33
CA GLU A 260 30.17 26.46 -15.93
C GLU A 260 31.70 26.32 -15.78
N GLU A 261 32.19 25.26 -15.14
CA GLU A 261 33.62 25.02 -14.97
C GLU A 261 34.32 24.65 -16.29
N GLU A 262 33.70 23.84 -17.15
CA GLU A 262 34.22 23.58 -18.49
C GLU A 262 34.22 24.85 -19.35
N ALA A 263 33.16 25.67 -19.30
CA ALA A 263 33.12 26.94 -20.01
C ALA A 263 34.23 27.89 -19.50
N ARG A 264 34.43 27.98 -18.18
CA ARG A 264 35.53 28.75 -17.58
C ARG A 264 36.89 28.25 -18.05
N ARG A 265 37.13 26.94 -18.04
CA ARG A 265 38.39 26.33 -18.49
C ARG A 265 38.65 26.59 -19.97
N ARG A 266 37.63 26.46 -20.83
CA ARG A 266 37.72 26.76 -22.28
C ARG A 266 38.00 28.25 -22.52
N ALA A 267 37.40 29.15 -21.75
CA ALA A 267 37.64 30.60 -21.83
C ALA A 267 39.05 30.99 -21.36
N GLU A 268 39.53 30.41 -20.26
CA GLU A 268 40.89 30.59 -19.75
C GLU A 268 41.95 30.05 -20.73
N GLU A 269 41.70 28.88 -21.32
CA GLU A 269 42.55 28.29 -22.35
C GLU A 269 42.59 29.15 -23.63
N ALA A 270 41.43 29.64 -24.10
CA ALA A 270 41.35 30.56 -25.23
C ALA A 270 42.08 31.90 -24.97
N ALA A 271 41.91 32.49 -23.79
CA ALA A 271 42.62 33.71 -23.39
C ALA A 271 44.14 33.47 -23.33
N ARG A 272 44.58 32.29 -22.87
CA ARG A 272 45.99 31.90 -22.84
C ARG A 272 46.57 31.68 -24.24
N GLN A 273 45.79 31.09 -25.16
CA GLN A 273 46.15 30.97 -26.57
C GLN A 273 46.24 32.34 -27.26
N GLU A 274 45.30 33.26 -26.98
CA GLU A 274 45.35 34.62 -27.54
C GLU A 274 46.52 35.44 -26.98
N ALA A 275 46.82 35.31 -25.69
CA ALA A 275 48.01 35.92 -25.08
C ALA A 275 49.31 35.37 -25.68
N ALA A 276 49.39 34.06 -25.94
CA ALA A 276 50.52 33.44 -26.63
C ALA A 276 50.65 33.95 -28.08
N ARG A 277 49.55 34.06 -28.82
CA ARG A 277 49.54 34.66 -30.17
C ARG A 277 50.07 36.09 -30.16
N LYS A 278 49.56 36.94 -29.25
CA LYS A 278 49.99 38.34 -29.12
C LYS A 278 51.48 38.46 -28.72
N ALA A 279 51.98 37.56 -27.87
CA ALA A 279 53.40 37.53 -27.49
C ALA A 279 54.31 37.09 -28.65
N GLU A 280 53.86 36.16 -29.49
CA GLU A 280 54.59 35.74 -30.69
C GLU A 280 54.55 36.80 -31.80
N GLU A 281 53.40 37.46 -32.01
CA GLU A 281 53.28 38.62 -32.90
C GLU A 281 54.19 39.78 -32.47
N ALA A 282 54.29 40.04 -31.16
CA ALA A 282 55.22 41.04 -30.61
C ALA A 282 56.70 40.65 -30.84
N ARG A 283 57.07 39.38 -30.63
CA ARG A 283 58.43 38.87 -30.93
C ARG A 283 58.78 38.97 -32.41
N GLN A 284 57.84 38.68 -33.31
CA GLN A 284 58.06 38.79 -34.74
C GLN A 284 58.20 40.26 -35.17
N ALA A 285 57.45 41.18 -34.56
CA ALA A 285 57.63 42.62 -34.76
C ALA A 285 58.99 43.12 -34.24
N GLU A 286 59.42 42.70 -33.06
CA GLU A 286 60.73 43.02 -32.47
C GLU A 286 61.89 42.48 -33.33
N ALA A 287 61.78 41.22 -33.78
CA ALA A 287 62.76 40.61 -34.69
C ALA A 287 62.81 41.30 -36.06
N ALA A 288 61.67 41.75 -36.59
CA ALA A 288 61.61 42.53 -37.83
C ALA A 288 62.25 43.92 -37.66
N GLN A 289 62.03 44.59 -36.52
CA GLN A 289 62.70 45.86 -36.19
C GLN A 289 64.21 45.67 -36.04
N ALA A 290 64.66 44.62 -35.34
CA ALA A 290 66.07 44.30 -35.20
C ALA A 290 66.72 43.98 -36.56
N ALA A 291 66.03 43.25 -37.45
CA ALA A 291 66.51 42.98 -38.80
C ALA A 291 66.56 44.25 -39.69
N ALA A 292 65.61 45.17 -39.53
CA ALA A 292 65.63 46.48 -40.21
C ALA A 292 66.79 47.35 -39.72
N ALA A 293 67.01 47.42 -38.41
CA ALA A 293 68.13 48.13 -37.81
C ALA A 293 69.49 47.52 -38.21
N ALA A 294 69.58 46.18 -38.31
CA ALA A 294 70.77 45.49 -38.81
C ALA A 294 71.08 45.86 -40.28
N ARG A 295 70.06 45.92 -41.15
CA ARG A 295 70.21 46.38 -42.54
C ARG A 295 70.66 47.84 -42.61
N GLN A 296 70.04 48.73 -41.84
CA GLN A 296 70.46 50.14 -41.76
C GLN A 296 71.91 50.29 -41.25
N ALA A 297 72.34 49.44 -40.31
CA ALA A 297 73.73 49.41 -39.84
C ALA A 297 74.70 48.84 -40.88
N GLU A 298 74.26 47.88 -41.70
CA GLU A 298 75.03 47.35 -42.84
C GLU A 298 75.15 48.37 -43.98
N GLU A 299 74.06 49.04 -44.35
CA GLU A 299 74.04 50.16 -45.30
C GLU A 299 74.91 51.32 -44.82
N ALA A 300 74.84 51.69 -43.54
CA ALA A 300 75.70 52.72 -42.94
C ALA A 300 77.18 52.31 -42.93
N ARG A 301 77.51 51.03 -42.69
CA ARG A 301 78.87 50.50 -42.81
C ARG A 301 79.36 50.50 -44.26
N ALA A 302 78.52 50.14 -45.23
CA ALA A 302 78.85 50.20 -46.64
C ALA A 302 79.08 51.65 -47.11
N ALA A 303 78.24 52.60 -46.66
CA ALA A 303 78.42 54.03 -46.92
C ALA A 303 79.70 54.58 -46.26
N ALA A 304 80.00 54.18 -45.02
CA ALA A 304 81.24 54.57 -44.33
C ALA A 304 82.48 54.00 -45.03
N ALA A 305 82.49 52.72 -45.40
CA ALA A 305 83.57 52.08 -46.15
C ALA A 305 83.75 52.70 -47.54
N LYS A 306 82.67 53.12 -48.20
CA LYS A 306 82.75 53.88 -49.46
C LYS A 306 83.38 55.26 -49.25
N ALA A 307 82.95 56.01 -48.24
CA ALA A 307 83.52 57.32 -47.90
C ALA A 307 84.99 57.21 -47.44
N GLU A 308 85.37 56.11 -46.78
CA GLU A 308 86.76 55.80 -46.44
C GLU A 308 87.59 55.43 -47.68
N ALA A 309 87.04 54.66 -48.62
CA ALA A 309 87.69 54.38 -49.90
C ALA A 309 87.86 55.67 -50.76
N GLU A 310 86.87 56.57 -50.75
CA GLU A 310 86.95 57.89 -51.40
C GLU A 310 88.01 58.78 -50.72
N ARG A 311 88.12 58.78 -49.39
CA ARG A 311 89.21 59.45 -48.65
C ARG A 311 90.59 58.85 -48.92
N ALA A 312 90.69 57.53 -49.00
CA ALA A 312 91.92 56.83 -49.35
C ALA A 312 92.34 57.09 -50.80
N ALA A 313 91.38 57.24 -51.72
CA ALA A 313 91.64 57.69 -53.09
C ALA A 313 92.15 59.14 -53.13
N ALA A 314 91.57 60.05 -52.32
CA ALA A 314 92.06 61.43 -52.19
C ALA A 314 93.47 61.49 -51.58
N GLN A 315 93.78 60.69 -50.56
CA GLN A 315 95.15 60.59 -50.02
C GLN A 315 96.15 60.02 -51.04
N LYS A 316 95.73 59.06 -51.89
CA LYS A 316 96.54 58.57 -53.02
C LYS A 316 96.76 59.61 -54.12
N GLN A 317 95.98 60.69 -54.17
CA GLN A 317 96.27 61.84 -55.05
C GLN A 317 97.22 62.86 -54.42
N GLN A 318 97.38 62.87 -53.08
CA GLN A 318 98.33 63.76 -52.39
C GLN A 318 99.74 63.17 -52.23
N ASN A 319 99.86 61.85 -52.04
CA ASN A 319 101.15 61.19 -51.83
C ASN A 319 101.76 60.64 -53.13
N ASN A 320 102.21 61.53 -54.01
CA ASN A 320 102.97 61.18 -55.21
C ASN A 320 104.43 61.67 -55.11
N ASN A 321 105.18 61.15 -54.13
CA ASN A 321 106.64 61.29 -54.03
C ASN A 321 107.27 60.22 -53.11
N ASN A 322 108.50 59.79 -53.46
CA ASN A 322 109.48 59.02 -52.66
C ASN A 322 109.13 57.60 -52.13
N ASN A 323 109.20 56.63 -53.05
CA ASN A 323 110.28 55.61 -53.10
C ASN A 323 110.68 54.76 -51.85
N THR A 324 110.07 53.57 -51.76
CA THR A 324 110.66 52.20 -51.60
C THR A 324 111.49 51.71 -50.37
N GLN A 325 111.27 50.42 -50.06
CA GLN A 325 112.09 49.46 -49.28
C GLN A 325 112.24 49.69 -47.75
N SER A 326 112.37 48.66 -46.88
CA SER A 326 112.61 47.21 -47.10
C SER A 326 111.98 46.30 -46.00
N SER A 327 111.80 45.00 -46.31
CA SER A 327 111.88 43.77 -45.44
C SER A 327 111.61 43.83 -43.92
N SER A 328 110.93 42.89 -43.23
CA SER A 328 110.28 41.58 -43.52
C SER A 328 109.57 41.09 -42.20
N SER A 329 109.09 39.87 -41.90
CA SER A 329 109.13 38.52 -42.53
C SER A 329 108.06 37.55 -41.93
N SER A 330 108.05 36.30 -42.41
CA SER A 330 107.64 35.03 -41.74
C SER A 330 106.27 34.88 -41.01
N ASN A 331 105.39 34.06 -41.62
CA ASN A 331 104.77 32.81 -41.07
C ASN A 331 103.74 32.91 -39.92
N GLN A 332 102.69 32.06 -39.76
CA GLN A 332 102.24 30.76 -40.34
C GLN A 332 100.71 30.88 -40.72
N THR A 333 100.05 30.14 -41.64
CA THR A 333 99.86 28.66 -41.82
C THR A 333 98.95 28.08 -40.70
N THR A 334 97.79 27.43 -40.88
CA THR A 334 96.99 26.97 -42.06
C THR A 334 95.60 26.43 -41.64
N GLN A 335 94.61 26.42 -42.56
CA GLN A 335 93.58 25.36 -42.74
C GLN A 335 92.54 25.08 -41.61
N ASN A 336 91.39 24.40 -41.83
CA ASN A 336 90.49 24.19 -42.99
C ASN A 336 89.18 23.48 -42.51
N SER A 337 88.23 23.28 -43.43
CA SER A 337 87.19 22.23 -43.42
C SER A 337 86.01 22.33 -42.42
N THR A 338 84.85 22.70 -42.98
CA THR A 338 83.53 22.13 -42.65
C THR A 338 83.55 20.60 -42.79
N PRO A 339 82.68 19.84 -42.10
CA PRO A 339 81.33 19.62 -42.63
C PRO A 339 80.20 19.54 -41.58
N ALA A 340 78.95 19.64 -42.04
CA ALA A 340 77.76 19.29 -41.26
C ALA A 340 77.42 17.80 -41.37
N PRO A 341 76.58 17.27 -40.46
CA PRO A 341 75.58 16.28 -40.90
C PRO A 341 74.13 16.57 -40.47
N LYS A 342 73.24 15.77 -41.06
CA LYS A 342 71.77 15.80 -41.08
C LYS A 342 71.09 15.40 -39.73
N PRO A 343 69.74 15.46 -39.61
CA PRO A 343 69.04 15.57 -38.32
C PRO A 343 68.57 14.25 -37.72
N ALA A 344 68.10 14.31 -36.45
CA ALA A 344 67.45 13.23 -35.74
C ALA A 344 65.93 13.46 -35.54
N ALA A 345 65.16 12.38 -35.54
CA ALA A 345 63.74 12.30 -35.18
C ALA A 345 63.42 10.85 -34.77
N PRO A 346 62.20 10.53 -34.31
CA PRO A 346 61.45 11.13 -33.19
C PRO A 346 61.42 10.18 -31.97
N ALA A 347 60.85 10.62 -30.85
CA ALA A 347 60.75 9.81 -29.62
C ALA A 347 59.71 8.66 -29.71
N PRO A 348 59.90 7.54 -28.99
CA PRO A 348 59.01 6.38 -29.03
C PRO A 348 57.71 6.52 -28.22
N LYS A 349 56.77 5.61 -28.51
CA LYS A 349 55.38 5.56 -28.02
C LYS A 349 55.28 5.10 -26.55
N PRO A 350 54.30 5.59 -25.75
CA PRO A 350 53.94 4.95 -24.48
C PRO A 350 53.23 3.61 -24.68
N ALA A 351 53.29 2.75 -23.67
CA ALA A 351 52.75 1.38 -23.68
C ALA A 351 51.22 1.34 -23.43
N PRO A 352 50.51 0.29 -23.90
CA PRO A 352 49.09 0.09 -23.62
C PRO A 352 48.84 -0.42 -22.19
N ALA A 353 47.76 0.05 -21.58
CA ALA A 353 47.25 -0.45 -20.30
C ALA A 353 46.57 -1.84 -20.44
N PRO A 354 46.52 -2.67 -19.37
CA PRO A 354 45.90 -3.99 -19.42
C PRO A 354 44.37 -3.93 -19.59
N ALA A 355 43.82 -4.94 -20.28
CA ALA A 355 42.39 -4.99 -20.60
C ALA A 355 41.52 -5.27 -19.35
N PRO A 356 40.32 -4.68 -19.25
CA PRO A 356 39.36 -5.00 -18.20
C PRO A 356 38.79 -6.41 -18.38
N LYS A 357 38.73 -7.16 -17.28
CA LYS A 357 38.14 -8.51 -17.20
C LYS A 357 36.63 -8.45 -17.48
N PRO A 358 36.05 -9.36 -18.28
CA PRO A 358 34.60 -9.36 -18.55
C PRO A 358 33.80 -9.66 -17.28
N ALA A 359 32.81 -8.81 -17.01
CA ALA A 359 31.75 -9.04 -16.02
C ALA A 359 30.64 -9.94 -16.64
N PRO A 360 29.86 -10.68 -15.82
CA PRO A 360 28.98 -11.74 -16.32
C PRO A 360 27.77 -11.21 -17.11
N THR A 361 27.38 -11.96 -18.14
CA THR A 361 26.23 -11.68 -19.00
C THR A 361 24.90 -11.88 -18.26
N ALA A 362 24.14 -10.80 -18.05
CA ALA A 362 22.72 -10.88 -17.75
C ALA A 362 21.92 -11.29 -19.01
N PRO A 363 20.79 -12.01 -18.88
CA PRO A 363 20.06 -12.55 -20.03
C PRO A 363 19.34 -11.47 -20.83
N THR A 364 19.64 -11.39 -22.13
CA THR A 364 18.99 -10.48 -23.08
C THR A 364 17.64 -11.00 -23.57
N THR A 365 16.58 -10.76 -22.81
CA THR A 365 15.24 -10.63 -23.41
C THR A 365 15.13 -9.25 -24.06
N SER A 366 15.14 -9.19 -25.39
CA SER A 366 15.09 -7.92 -26.13
C SER A 366 13.78 -7.16 -25.88
N ALA A 367 13.86 -6.04 -25.17
CA ALA A 367 12.77 -5.07 -25.15
C ALA A 367 12.55 -4.50 -26.57
N PRO A 368 11.31 -4.16 -26.96
CA PRO A 368 11.09 -3.39 -28.18
C PRO A 368 11.78 -2.03 -28.06
N ALA A 369 12.25 -1.49 -29.19
CA ALA A 369 12.84 -0.15 -29.22
C ALA A 369 11.83 0.89 -28.69
N PRO A 370 12.29 1.91 -27.95
CA PRO A 370 11.40 2.97 -27.47
C PRO A 370 10.74 3.67 -28.65
N SER A 371 9.44 3.85 -28.56
CA SER A 371 8.71 4.72 -29.48
C SER A 371 9.13 6.18 -29.26
N GLY A 372 9.01 7.02 -30.27
CA GLY A 372 9.20 8.47 -30.11
C GLY A 372 8.12 9.16 -29.26
N ALA A 373 7.14 8.42 -28.73
CA ALA A 373 6.09 8.94 -27.87
C ALA A 373 6.54 9.02 -26.40
N MET A 374 6.12 10.10 -25.73
CA MET A 374 6.44 10.39 -24.33
C MET A 374 6.04 9.24 -23.39
N PHE A 375 4.89 8.62 -23.64
CA PHE A 375 4.34 7.48 -22.91
C PHE A 375 3.68 6.51 -23.90
N ILE A 376 3.80 5.19 -23.66
CA ILE A 376 3.03 4.17 -24.38
C ILE A 376 1.91 3.61 -23.52
N GLN A 377 0.86 3.06 -24.15
CA GLN A 377 -0.17 2.32 -23.42
C GLN A 377 0.48 1.13 -22.67
N PRO A 378 0.26 0.99 -21.35
CA PRO A 378 1.04 0.07 -20.51
C PRO A 378 0.60 -1.40 -20.62
N THR A 379 -0.63 -1.68 -21.04
CA THR A 379 -1.17 -3.04 -21.20
C THR A 379 -2.29 -3.08 -22.24
N THR A 380 -2.60 -4.26 -22.76
CA THR A 380 -3.72 -4.47 -23.69
C THR A 380 -5.01 -4.81 -22.95
N GLY A 381 -6.10 -4.14 -23.28
CA GLY A 381 -7.39 -4.36 -22.64
C GLY A 381 -8.45 -3.34 -23.05
N ARG A 382 -9.62 -3.40 -22.41
CA ARG A 382 -10.72 -2.45 -22.61
C ARG A 382 -10.70 -1.43 -21.48
N PHE A 383 -10.71 -0.14 -21.81
CA PHE A 383 -10.91 0.91 -20.80
C PHE A 383 -12.25 0.71 -20.07
N SER A 384 -12.23 0.53 -18.76
CA SER A 384 -13.40 0.34 -17.89
C SER A 384 -13.78 1.59 -17.11
N GLN A 385 -12.81 2.44 -16.76
CA GLN A 385 -13.03 3.72 -16.10
C GLN A 385 -12.04 4.76 -16.64
N GLY A 386 -12.50 6.00 -16.78
CA GLY A 386 -11.70 7.14 -17.22
C GLY A 386 -11.15 7.97 -16.06
N TRP A 387 -10.18 8.84 -16.35
CA TRP A 387 -9.72 9.89 -15.43
C TRP A 387 -10.82 10.95 -15.26
N GLY A 388 -11.08 11.42 -14.04
CA GLY A 388 -12.12 12.42 -13.78
C GLY A 388 -13.05 12.09 -12.59
N PRO A 389 -14.28 12.63 -12.54
CA PRO A 389 -15.22 12.39 -11.44
C PRO A 389 -15.55 10.90 -11.23
N ALA A 390 -15.62 10.47 -9.97
CA ALA A 390 -15.89 9.10 -9.55
C ALA A 390 -17.13 8.96 -8.65
N SER A 391 -17.61 7.73 -8.49
CA SER A 391 -18.89 7.41 -7.82
C SER A 391 -18.92 7.61 -6.29
N GLY A 392 -17.78 7.89 -5.64
CA GLY A 392 -17.66 7.85 -4.17
C GLY A 392 -17.35 6.45 -3.61
N GLN A 393 -17.40 5.41 -4.45
CA GLN A 393 -17.04 4.05 -4.06
C GLN A 393 -15.58 3.96 -3.58
N PHE A 394 -15.32 3.13 -2.57
CA PHE A 394 -14.03 3.06 -1.84
C PHE A 394 -13.55 4.39 -1.21
N GLY A 395 -14.37 5.44 -1.20
CA GLY A 395 -14.10 6.70 -0.50
C GLY A 395 -13.43 7.80 -1.33
N TYR A 396 -13.29 7.63 -2.65
CA TYR A 396 -12.81 8.66 -3.57
C TYR A 396 -13.93 9.17 -4.50
N SER A 397 -13.99 10.49 -4.72
CA SER A 397 -14.92 11.15 -5.66
C SER A 397 -14.23 11.66 -6.93
N PHE A 398 -12.93 11.42 -7.06
CA PHE A 398 -12.15 11.67 -8.28
C PHE A 398 -11.25 10.46 -8.54
N HIS A 399 -11.23 10.00 -9.78
CA HIS A 399 -10.43 8.90 -10.27
C HIS A 399 -9.15 9.44 -10.90
N ASN A 400 -8.02 9.15 -10.26
CA ASN A 400 -6.73 9.75 -10.57
C ASN A 400 -6.01 9.08 -11.77
N GLY A 401 -6.52 7.96 -12.30
CA GLY A 401 -5.95 7.23 -13.43
C GLY A 401 -6.98 6.78 -14.48
N VAL A 402 -6.62 5.75 -15.24
CA VAL A 402 -7.53 5.00 -16.12
C VAL A 402 -7.47 3.52 -15.82
N ASP A 403 -8.61 2.86 -15.86
CA ASP A 403 -8.71 1.42 -15.62
C ASP A 403 -8.74 0.69 -16.96
N ILE A 404 -7.81 -0.23 -17.17
CA ILE A 404 -7.70 -1.07 -18.36
C ILE A 404 -8.04 -2.51 -17.96
N ALA A 405 -9.29 -2.90 -18.19
CA ALA A 405 -9.78 -4.24 -17.87
C ALA A 405 -9.25 -5.29 -18.84
N GLY A 406 -8.79 -6.43 -18.29
CA GLY A 406 -8.20 -7.53 -19.05
C GLY A 406 -8.06 -8.80 -18.20
N PRO A 407 -7.66 -9.94 -18.80
CA PRO A 407 -7.40 -11.17 -18.07
C PRO A 407 -6.30 -11.02 -17.01
N VAL A 408 -6.46 -11.70 -15.87
CA VAL A 408 -5.40 -11.81 -14.86
C VAL A 408 -4.15 -12.41 -15.49
N GLY A 409 -3.00 -11.79 -15.25
CA GLY A 409 -1.72 -12.16 -15.86
C GLY A 409 -1.39 -11.49 -17.19
N THR A 410 -2.29 -10.68 -17.79
CA THR A 410 -1.94 -9.90 -18.99
C THR A 410 -0.70 -9.02 -18.71
N PRO A 411 0.33 -9.05 -19.58
CA PRO A 411 1.58 -8.31 -19.35
C PRO A 411 1.39 -6.81 -19.19
N ILE A 412 2.03 -6.24 -18.17
CA ILE A 412 2.11 -4.80 -17.94
C ILE A 412 3.54 -4.34 -18.24
N ARG A 413 3.65 -3.25 -19.00
CA ARG A 413 4.91 -2.69 -19.48
C ARG A 413 5.13 -1.28 -18.95
N ALA A 414 6.39 -0.92 -18.72
CA ALA A 414 6.80 0.44 -18.40
C ALA A 414 6.42 1.39 -19.55
N SER A 415 5.58 2.38 -19.24
CA SER A 415 5.04 3.36 -20.19
C SER A 415 6.11 4.32 -20.72
N ALA A 416 7.17 4.56 -19.94
CA ALA A 416 8.37 5.29 -20.36
C ALA A 416 9.64 4.71 -19.69
N THR A 417 10.81 5.12 -20.19
CA THR A 417 12.10 4.78 -19.57
C THR A 417 12.26 5.53 -18.24
N GLY A 418 12.75 4.88 -17.19
CA GLY A 418 12.85 5.49 -15.86
C GLY A 418 13.48 4.58 -14.80
N THR A 419 13.35 4.99 -13.54
CA THR A 419 13.77 4.23 -12.35
C THR A 419 12.54 3.86 -11.53
N VAL A 420 12.41 2.58 -11.19
CA VAL A 420 11.36 2.07 -10.32
C VAL A 420 11.57 2.62 -8.91
N ILE A 421 10.69 3.52 -8.46
CA ILE A 421 10.73 4.09 -7.11
C ILE A 421 9.96 3.25 -6.09
N ARG A 422 8.97 2.46 -6.55
CA ARG A 422 8.22 1.52 -5.69
C ARG A 422 7.85 0.25 -6.47
N ALA A 423 7.87 -0.89 -5.80
CA ALA A 423 7.45 -2.18 -6.32
C ALA A 423 7.08 -3.11 -5.16
N GLY A 424 5.81 -3.50 -5.04
CA GLY A 424 5.33 -4.36 -3.95
C GLY A 424 3.87 -4.12 -3.57
N TRP A 425 3.45 -4.61 -2.40
CA TRP A 425 2.10 -4.39 -1.87
C TRP A 425 1.94 -2.99 -1.25
N GLY A 426 0.76 -2.38 -1.41
CA GLY A 426 0.46 -1.04 -0.93
C GLY A 426 -1.02 -0.68 -0.88
N GLY A 427 -1.56 -0.58 0.34
CA GLY A 427 -2.84 0.05 0.64
C GLY A 427 -3.98 -0.32 -0.32
N ALA A 428 -4.69 0.70 -0.82
CA ALA A 428 -5.78 0.56 -1.77
C ALA A 428 -5.34 0.05 -3.16
N TYR A 429 -4.10 0.34 -3.60
CA TYR A 429 -3.57 -0.10 -4.89
C TYR A 429 -3.21 -1.60 -4.94
N GLY A 430 -3.10 -2.27 -3.79
CA GLY A 430 -2.66 -3.67 -3.72
C GLY A 430 -1.21 -3.82 -4.18
N ASN A 431 -0.87 -4.86 -4.94
CA ASN A 431 0.42 -4.89 -5.61
C ASN A 431 0.47 -3.80 -6.68
N HIS A 432 1.53 -3.02 -6.66
CA HIS A 432 1.73 -1.93 -7.61
C HIS A 432 3.22 -1.74 -7.92
N VAL A 433 3.47 -0.97 -8.97
CA VAL A 433 4.79 -0.44 -9.33
C VAL A 433 4.63 1.07 -9.52
N MET A 434 5.62 1.86 -9.11
CA MET A 434 5.76 3.26 -9.47
C MET A 434 7.13 3.50 -10.11
N ILE A 435 7.16 4.28 -11.18
CA ILE A 435 8.37 4.60 -11.94
C ILE A 435 8.50 6.10 -12.05
N ALA A 436 9.64 6.64 -11.63
CA ALA A 436 10.02 8.02 -11.89
C ALA A 436 10.76 8.12 -13.23
N HIS A 437 10.40 9.12 -14.02
CA HIS A 437 10.93 9.40 -15.34
C HIS A 437 11.49 10.82 -15.38
N VAL A 438 12.55 11.01 -16.17
CA VAL A 438 13.00 12.35 -16.57
C VAL A 438 12.83 12.42 -18.09
N ILE A 439 11.90 13.26 -18.54
CA ILE A 439 11.56 13.41 -19.96
C ILE A 439 11.56 14.90 -20.28
N ASN A 440 12.36 15.31 -21.28
CA ASN A 440 12.56 16.70 -21.67
C ASN A 440 12.95 17.63 -20.49
N GLY A 441 13.80 17.14 -19.59
CA GLY A 441 14.21 17.85 -18.37
C GLY A 441 13.17 17.89 -17.25
N GLN A 442 11.94 17.42 -17.49
CA GLN A 442 10.86 17.42 -16.50
C GLN A 442 10.71 16.04 -15.84
N VAL A 443 10.48 16.01 -14.53
CA VAL A 443 10.11 14.80 -13.80
C VAL A 443 8.66 14.42 -14.12
N TRP A 444 8.40 13.12 -14.27
CA TRP A 444 7.07 12.53 -14.32
C TRP A 444 7.05 11.25 -13.49
N THR A 445 5.91 10.90 -12.93
CA THR A 445 5.72 9.61 -12.23
C THR A 445 4.62 8.81 -12.91
N THR A 446 4.82 7.51 -13.13
CA THR A 446 3.73 6.61 -13.57
C THR A 446 3.45 5.53 -12.54
N VAL A 447 2.17 5.23 -12.34
CA VAL A 447 1.67 4.26 -11.35
C VAL A 447 0.97 3.12 -12.07
N TYR A 448 1.23 1.89 -11.66
CA TYR A 448 0.63 0.68 -12.20
C TYR A 448 0.12 -0.16 -11.02
N ALA A 449 -1.19 -0.28 -10.85
CA ALA A 449 -1.80 -0.83 -9.65
C ALA A 449 -2.73 -2.03 -9.93
N HIS A 450 -3.12 -2.71 -8.83
CA HIS A 450 -3.91 -3.94 -8.78
C HIS A 450 -3.24 -5.19 -9.39
N LEU A 451 -1.90 -5.22 -9.48
CA LEU A 451 -1.12 -6.29 -10.11
C LEU A 451 -1.34 -7.67 -9.46
N ASN A 452 -1.37 -8.72 -10.28
CA ASN A 452 -1.29 -10.10 -9.78
C ASN A 452 0.16 -10.52 -9.50
N SER A 453 1.10 -9.99 -10.26
CA SER A 453 2.53 -10.25 -10.11
C SER A 453 3.35 -9.01 -10.42
N VAL A 454 4.47 -8.85 -9.71
CA VAL A 454 5.45 -7.78 -9.91
C VAL A 454 6.74 -8.42 -10.42
N SER A 455 7.37 -7.84 -11.44
CA SER A 455 8.56 -8.39 -12.13
C SER A 455 9.80 -7.49 -11.99
N VAL A 456 9.73 -6.47 -11.13
CA VAL A 456 10.80 -5.48 -10.91
C VAL A 456 10.95 -5.16 -9.41
N SER A 457 12.05 -4.53 -9.04
CA SER A 457 12.32 -4.08 -7.66
C SER A 457 12.57 -2.57 -7.58
N ALA A 458 12.37 -1.97 -6.40
CA ALA A 458 12.73 -0.58 -6.17
C ALA A 458 14.23 -0.33 -6.42
N GLY A 459 14.56 0.82 -7.00
CA GLY A 459 15.91 1.17 -7.50
C GLY A 459 16.24 0.60 -8.89
N GLN A 460 15.44 -0.31 -9.45
CA GLN A 460 15.71 -0.88 -10.77
C GLN A 460 15.45 0.13 -11.89
N ARG A 461 16.42 0.30 -12.79
CA ARG A 461 16.24 1.08 -14.01
C ARG A 461 15.57 0.22 -15.09
N VAL A 462 14.57 0.78 -15.78
CA VAL A 462 13.76 0.09 -16.80
C VAL A 462 13.61 0.97 -18.05
N THR A 463 13.50 0.34 -19.22
CA THR A 463 13.21 1.04 -20.49
C THR A 463 11.72 1.04 -20.79
N GLN A 464 11.26 2.00 -21.59
CA GLN A 464 9.93 1.93 -22.22
C GLN A 464 9.72 0.54 -22.85
N GLY A 465 8.54 -0.05 -22.64
CA GLY A 465 8.20 -1.39 -23.15
C GLY A 465 8.73 -2.58 -22.33
N SER A 466 9.60 -2.37 -21.35
CA SER A 466 10.05 -3.42 -20.40
C SER A 466 8.87 -4.00 -19.63
N ASN A 467 8.80 -5.32 -19.46
CA ASN A 467 7.77 -5.97 -18.65
C ASN A 467 8.02 -5.72 -17.16
N ILE A 468 7.01 -5.20 -16.44
CA ILE A 468 7.11 -4.83 -15.02
C ILE A 468 6.17 -5.63 -14.10
N GLY A 469 5.20 -6.36 -14.66
CA GLY A 469 4.28 -7.17 -13.90
C GLY A 469 3.18 -7.80 -14.76
N GLY A 470 2.18 -8.40 -14.11
CA GLY A 470 0.97 -8.93 -14.72
C GLY A 470 -0.29 -8.35 -14.07
N LEU A 471 -1.29 -8.03 -14.90
CA LEU A 471 -2.60 -7.50 -14.50
C LEU A 471 -3.29 -8.39 -13.45
N GLY A 472 -4.01 -7.80 -12.49
CA GLY A 472 -4.65 -8.57 -11.42
C GLY A 472 -5.92 -7.95 -10.85
N ASN A 473 -6.15 -8.23 -9.57
CA ASN A 473 -7.33 -7.80 -8.82
C ASN A 473 -7.01 -7.60 -7.33
N THR A 474 -5.83 -7.05 -7.01
CA THR A 474 -5.38 -6.90 -5.61
C THR A 474 -5.67 -5.52 -5.04
N GLY A 475 -5.94 -5.41 -3.74
CA GLY A 475 -6.32 -4.13 -3.11
C GLY A 475 -7.80 -3.81 -3.32
N ASN A 476 -8.15 -2.53 -3.39
CA ASN A 476 -9.52 -2.04 -3.56
C ASN A 476 -10.00 -2.12 -5.03
N SER A 477 -10.01 -3.33 -5.60
CA SER A 477 -10.49 -3.58 -6.96
C SER A 477 -11.84 -4.29 -6.98
N SER A 478 -12.70 -3.95 -7.94
CA SER A 478 -14.02 -4.55 -8.17
C SER A 478 -14.04 -5.66 -9.22
N GLY A 479 -12.94 -5.87 -9.94
CA GLY A 479 -12.79 -6.89 -10.98
C GLY A 479 -11.49 -6.70 -11.78
N PRO A 480 -10.96 -7.72 -12.48
CA PRO A 480 -9.60 -7.67 -13.05
C PRO A 480 -9.33 -6.50 -14.01
N HIS A 481 -8.43 -5.61 -13.60
CA HIS A 481 -7.93 -4.49 -14.41
C HIS A 481 -6.54 -4.04 -13.96
N LEU A 482 -5.84 -3.32 -14.83
CA LEU A 482 -4.75 -2.43 -14.44
C LEU A 482 -5.33 -1.06 -14.17
N HIS A 483 -5.14 -0.52 -12.97
CA HIS A 483 -5.31 0.91 -12.73
C HIS A 483 -3.99 1.63 -13.06
N PHE A 484 -4.03 2.66 -13.91
CA PHE A 484 -2.84 3.34 -14.43
C PHE A 484 -2.93 4.87 -14.32
N GLU A 485 -1.95 5.49 -13.67
CA GLU A 485 -1.88 6.94 -13.46
C GLU A 485 -0.61 7.52 -14.12
N ILE A 486 -0.73 8.76 -14.63
CA ILE A 486 0.41 9.58 -15.05
C ILE A 486 0.37 10.89 -14.24
N HIS A 487 1.48 11.21 -13.58
CA HIS A 487 1.65 12.40 -12.76
C HIS A 487 2.66 13.34 -13.40
N GLN A 488 2.31 14.63 -13.50
CA GLN A 488 3.27 15.67 -13.85
C GLN A 488 4.09 16.03 -12.60
N GLY A 489 5.40 15.78 -12.65
CA GLY A 489 6.27 15.87 -11.48
C GLY A 489 6.16 14.66 -10.55
N SER A 490 6.33 14.93 -9.26
CA SER A 490 6.27 13.94 -8.18
C SER A 490 4.83 13.48 -7.93
N TYR A 491 4.67 12.19 -7.62
CA TYR A 491 3.41 11.62 -7.17
C TYR A 491 2.79 12.42 -6.02
N SER A 492 1.50 12.74 -6.15
CA SER A 492 0.69 13.43 -5.17
C SER A 492 -0.78 13.09 -5.41
N TYR A 493 -1.31 12.21 -4.54
CA TYR A 493 -2.68 11.70 -4.55
C TYR A 493 -3.71 12.75 -4.18
N SER A 494 -4.91 12.67 -4.78
CA SER A 494 -6.08 13.43 -4.33
C SER A 494 -7.37 12.73 -4.71
N GLY A 495 -7.94 11.94 -3.79
CA GLY A 495 -9.25 11.28 -4.00
C GLY A 495 -10.46 12.23 -4.18
N THR A 496 -10.25 13.54 -4.34
CA THR A 496 -11.29 14.54 -4.65
C THR A 496 -10.93 15.51 -5.80
N SER A 497 -9.75 15.39 -6.41
CA SER A 497 -9.33 16.24 -7.56
C SER A 497 -8.17 15.60 -8.34
N ALA A 498 -7.73 16.22 -9.43
CA ALA A 498 -6.56 15.77 -10.19
C ALA A 498 -5.30 15.59 -9.32
N GLY A 499 -5.08 16.45 -8.31
CA GLY A 499 -3.82 16.47 -7.57
C GLY A 499 -2.66 16.79 -8.53
N SER A 500 -1.77 15.82 -8.75
CA SER A 500 -0.70 15.88 -9.74
C SER A 500 -1.00 15.09 -11.04
N THR A 501 -2.13 14.38 -11.13
CA THR A 501 -2.41 13.52 -12.28
C THR A 501 -2.93 14.28 -13.49
N VAL A 502 -2.50 13.80 -14.65
CA VAL A 502 -2.99 14.19 -15.97
C VAL A 502 -3.74 13.01 -16.59
N ASN A 503 -4.69 13.27 -17.48
CA ASN A 503 -5.46 12.21 -18.12
C ASN A 503 -4.55 11.35 -19.03
N PRO A 504 -4.31 10.05 -18.73
CA PRO A 504 -3.40 9.22 -19.51
C PRO A 504 -3.79 9.06 -20.98
N ARG A 505 -5.09 9.20 -21.32
CA ARG A 505 -5.62 9.15 -22.69
C ARG A 505 -5.20 10.32 -23.59
N GLN A 506 -4.41 11.27 -23.07
CA GLN A 506 -3.82 12.35 -23.87
C GLN A 506 -2.48 11.96 -24.50
N PHE A 507 -1.89 10.81 -24.13
CA PHE A 507 -0.59 10.35 -24.61
C PHE A 507 -0.66 9.11 -25.52
N PHE A 508 -1.78 8.38 -25.50
CA PHE A 508 -2.12 7.22 -26.33
C PHE A 508 -3.66 7.01 -26.34
#